data_AF-A0A7C6DM42-F1
#
_entry.id   AF-A0A7C6DM42-F1
#
_cell.length_a   1.000
_cell.length_b   1.000
_cell.length_c   1.000
_cell.angle_alpha   90.00
_cell.angle_beta   90.00
_cell.angle_gamma   90.00
#
_symmetry.space_group_name_H-M   'P 1'
#
loop_
_entity.id
_entity.type
_entity.pdbx_description
1 polymer ?
#
loop_
_entity_poly.entity_id
_entity_poly.type
_entity_poly.pdbx_seq_one_letter_code
_entity_poly.pdbx_strand_id
1 'polypeptide(L)' 'MAKEMLINVSEGEECRIALLEDGKLEELYMERASSTSHVGNIYKGRVTNVEPSIQAAFVDFGLGRNGFLHISDL' A
#
# COMPACT_ATOMS: atom_id res chain seq x y z
N MET A 1 18.25 -24.61 9.11
CA MET A 1 17.38 -23.43 9.03
C MET A 1 16.57 -23.52 7.75
N ALA A 2 15.45 -24.23 7.82
CA ALA A 2 14.46 -24.22 6.75
C ALA A 2 13.51 -23.05 7.02
N LYS A 3 13.34 -22.16 6.03
CA LYS A 3 12.35 -21.09 6.08
C LYS A 3 11.24 -21.38 5.08
N GLU A 4 10.00 -21.30 5.55
CA GLU A 4 8.83 -21.59 4.74
C GLU A 4 7.88 -20.40 4.79
N MET A 5 7.23 -20.12 3.66
CA MET A 5 6.18 -19.12 3.55
C MET A 5 4.89 -19.83 3.13
N LEU A 6 3.90 -19.85 4.03
CA LEU A 6 2.59 -20.44 3.75
C LEU A 6 1.60 -19.34 3.41
N ILE A 7 0.95 -19.45 2.26
CA ILE A 7 -0.04 -18.49 1.78
C ILE A 7 -1.41 -19.16 1.79
N ASN A 8 -2.38 -18.54 2.48
CA ASN A 8 -3.76 -19.00 2.56
C ASN A 8 -4.70 -17.86 2.16
N VAL A 9 -5.47 -18.07 1.10
CA VAL A 9 -6.39 -17.08 0.54
C VAL A 9 -7.82 -17.60 0.63
N SER A 10 -8.67 -16.87 1.36
CA SER A 10 -10.13 -16.96 1.24
C SER A 10 -10.57 -15.83 0.29
N GLU A 11 -10.89 -16.18 -0.95
CA GLU A 11 -11.13 -15.21 -2.01
C GLU A 11 -12.26 -14.25 -1.65
N GLY A 12 -11.98 -12.94 -1.70
CA GLY A 12 -12.93 -11.89 -1.34
C GLY A 12 -13.10 -11.62 0.15
N GLU A 13 -12.45 -12.39 1.04
CA GLU A 13 -12.55 -12.22 2.49
C GLU A 13 -11.22 -11.82 3.12
N GLU A 14 -10.22 -12.71 3.07
CA GLU A 14 -8.93 -12.52 3.75
C GLU A 14 -7.78 -13.28 3.06
N CYS A 15 -6.59 -12.68 3.13
CA CYS A 15 -5.31 -13.29 2.77
C CYS A 15 -4.44 -13.39 4.03
N ARG A 16 -3.84 -14.56 4.27
CA ARG A 16 -2.94 -14.83 5.40
C ARG A 16 -1.61 -15.35 4.87
N ILE A 17 -0.52 -14.80 5.38
CA ILE A 17 0.85 -15.23 5.09
C ILE A 17 1.54 -15.57 6.40
N ALA A 18 1.96 -16.82 6.56
CA ALA A 18 2.74 -17.27 7.70
C ALA A 18 4.19 -17.50 7.29
N LEU A 19 5.13 -16.91 8.03
CA LEU A 19 6.56 -17.20 7.92
C LEU A 19 6.94 -18.19 9.01
N LEU A 20 7.52 -19.31 8.62
CA LEU A 20 7.97 -20.35 9.52
C LEU A 20 9.48 -20.49 9.47
N GLU A 21 10.07 -20.77 10.62
CA GLU A 21 11.46 -21.20 10.76
C GLU A 21 11.50 -22.55 11.47
N ASP A 22 12.05 -23.56 10.80
CA ASP A 22 12.11 -24.96 11.28
C ASP A 22 10.75 -25.48 11.78
N GLY A 23 9.68 -25.19 11.02
CA GLY A 23 8.31 -25.61 11.32
C GLY A 23 7.60 -24.82 12.42
N LYS A 24 8.24 -23.80 13.01
CA LYS A 24 7.63 -22.90 14.01
C LYS A 24 7.22 -21.58 13.36
N LEU A 25 6.04 -21.08 13.74
CA LEU A 25 5.56 -19.78 13.30
C LEU A 25 6.39 -18.65 13.92
N GLU A 26 6.98 -17.82 13.08
CA GLU A 26 7.70 -16.61 13.49
C GLU A 26 6.83 -15.37 13.28
N GLU A 27 6.23 -15.21 12.10
CA GLU A 27 5.41 -14.04 11.76
C GLU A 27 4.12 -14.44 11.04
N LEU A 28 3.05 -13.69 11.29
CA LEU A 28 1.75 -13.85 10.62
C LEU A 28 1.27 -12.49 10.11
N TYR A 29 1.09 -12.39 8.80
CA TYR A 29 0.47 -11.26 8.13
C TYR A 29 -0.96 -11.64 7.76
N MET A 30 -1.90 -10.71 7.95
CA MET A 30 -3.30 -10.90 7.57
C MET A 30 -3.86 -9.62 6.99
N GLU A 31 -4.44 -9.72 5.79
CA GLU A 31 -5.10 -8.63 5.10
C GLU A 31 -6.54 -9.03 4.79
N ARG A 32 -7.49 -8.14 5.10
CA ARG A 32 -8.92 -8.35 4.77
C ARG A 32 -9.26 -7.55 3.51
N ALA A 33 -10.17 -8.08 2.70
CA ALA A 33 -10.63 -7.38 1.49
C ALA A 33 -11.20 -5.97 1.79
N SER A 34 -11.82 -5.80 2.96
CA SER A 34 -12.38 -4.52 3.42
C SER A 34 -11.35 -3.52 3.96
N SER A 35 -10.08 -3.91 4.15
CA SER A 35 -9.03 -3.05 4.70
C SER A 35 -8.07 -2.53 3.62
N THR A 36 -8.57 -2.28 2.41
CA THR A 36 -7.75 -1.80 1.29
C THR A 36 -7.19 -0.41 1.63
N SER A 37 -5.90 -0.37 1.92
CA SER A 37 -5.16 0.87 2.14
C SER A 37 -4.49 1.31 0.85
N HIS A 38 -4.43 2.63 0.63
CA HIS A 38 -3.63 3.21 -0.46
C HIS A 38 -2.24 3.65 0.02
N VAL A 39 -1.93 3.48 1.31
CA VAL A 39 -0.64 3.85 1.90
C VAL A 39 0.46 2.94 1.36
N GLY A 40 1.58 3.52 0.94
CA GLY A 40 2.73 2.79 0.39
C GLY A 40 2.59 2.41 -1.09
N ASN A 41 1.42 2.63 -1.70
CA ASN A 41 1.24 2.42 -3.13
C ASN A 41 2.04 3.44 -3.94
N ILE A 42 2.53 3.00 -5.10
CA ILE A 42 3.24 3.84 -6.06
C ILE A 42 2.37 4.00 -7.30
N TYR A 43 2.16 5.24 -7.71
CA TYR A 43 1.32 5.59 -8.86
C TYR A 43 2.10 6.39 -9.89
N LYS A 44 1.71 6.27 -11.15
CA LYS A 44 2.07 7.23 -12.20
C LYS A 44 0.99 8.31 -12.26
N GLY A 45 1.23 9.42 -11.59
CA GLY A 45 0.31 10.56 -11.57
C GLY A 45 0.57 11.59 -12.68
N ARG A 46 -0.42 12.43 -12.96
CA ARG A 46 -0.31 13.63 -13.78
C ARG A 46 -0.50 14.87 -12.90
N VAL A 47 0.44 15.80 -12.94
CA VAL A 47 0.27 17.10 -12.28
C VAL A 47 -0.87 17.85 -12.97
N THR A 48 -1.88 18.25 -12.20
CA THR A 48 -3.06 18.97 -12.70
C THR A 48 -2.98 20.46 -12.42
N ASN A 49 -2.36 20.85 -11.29
CA ASN A 49 -2.13 22.25 -10.94
C ASN A 49 -0.89 22.38 -10.05
N VAL A 50 -0.19 23.52 -10.13
CA VAL A 50 0.87 23.91 -9.20
C VAL A 50 0.41 25.17 -8.49
N GLU A 51 0.37 25.16 -7.16
CA GLU A 51 -0.11 26.27 -6.34
C GLU A 51 1.03 26.84 -5.47
N PRO A 52 1.69 27.93 -5.93
CA PRO A 52 2.80 28.53 -5.20
C PRO A 52 2.41 29.03 -3.81
N SER A 53 1.17 29.50 -3.65
CA SER A 53 0.67 30.09 -2.40
C SER A 53 0.73 29.14 -1.20
N ILE A 54 0.58 27.84 -1.46
CA ILE A 54 0.65 26.77 -0.45
C ILE A 54 1.84 25.84 -0.67
N GLN A 55 2.77 26.23 -1.56
CA GLN A 55 3.98 25.50 -1.90
C GLN A 55 3.73 24.02 -2.23
N ALA A 56 2.74 23.75 -3.08
CA ALA A 56 2.35 22.38 -3.41
C ALA A 56 1.91 22.22 -4.86
N ALA A 57 1.81 20.97 -5.30
CA ALA A 57 1.19 20.57 -6.55
C ALA A 57 0.05 19.59 -6.30
N PHE A 58 -1.01 19.69 -7.11
CA PHE A 58 -2.08 18.72 -7.15
C PHE A 58 -1.80 17.70 -8.25
N VAL A 59 -1.94 16.41 -7.92
CA VAL A 59 -1.62 15.30 -8.82
C VAL A 59 -2.85 14.42 -8.96
N ASP A 60 -3.35 14.25 -10.20
CA ASP A 60 -4.32 13.20 -10.49
C ASP A 60 -3.58 11.86 -10.59
N PHE A 61 -3.99 10.91 -9.76
CA PHE A 61 -3.43 9.56 -9.69
C PHE A 61 -4.49 8.46 -9.90
N GLY A 62 -5.66 8.82 -10.43
CA GLY A 62 -6.67 7.86 -10.91
C GLY A 62 -7.69 7.38 -9.88
N LEU A 63 -7.74 7.95 -8.67
CA LEU A 63 -8.73 7.60 -7.64
C LEU A 63 -9.91 8.60 -7.52
N GLY A 64 -10.10 9.46 -8.52
CA GLY A 64 -11.22 10.42 -8.58
C GLY A 64 -11.06 11.67 -7.71
N ARG A 65 -10.07 11.74 -6.83
CA ARG A 65 -9.63 12.96 -6.15
C ARG A 65 -8.15 13.18 -6.41
N ASN A 66 -7.76 14.44 -6.58
CA ASN A 66 -6.35 14.79 -6.73
C ASN A 66 -5.63 14.59 -5.39
N GLY A 67 -4.43 14.04 -5.46
CA GLY A 67 -3.47 14.01 -4.37
C GLY A 67 -2.83 15.37 -4.21
N PHE A 68 -2.32 15.63 -3.00
CA PHE A 68 -1.59 16.83 -2.63
C PHE A 68 -0.12 16.46 -2.44
N LEU A 69 0.78 17.12 -3.17
CA LEU A 69 2.22 16.92 -3.09
C LEU A 69 2.87 18.22 -2.62
N HIS A 70 3.33 18.25 -1.37
CA HIS A 70 4.01 19.41 -0.80
C HIS A 70 5.46 19.48 -1.26
N ILE A 71 6.02 20.70 -1.34
CA ILE A 71 7.42 20.89 -1.80
C ILE A 71 8.47 20.19 -0.93
N SER A 72 8.18 19.95 0.34
CA SER A 72 9.09 19.23 1.26
C SER A 72 9.30 17.76 0.90
N ASP A 73 8.37 17.19 0.11
CA ASP A 73 8.33 15.78 -0.22
C ASP A 73 8.97 15.50 -1.60
N LEU A 74 9.60 16.52 -2.20
CA LEU A 74 10.29 16.47 -3.49
C LEU A 74 11.82 16.33 -3.33
#